data_AF-A0A3A0FFK0-F1
#
_entry.id   AF-A0A3A0FFK0-F1
#
_cell.length_a   1.000
_cell.length_b   1.000
_cell.length_c   1.000
_cell.angle_alpha   90.00
_cell.angle_beta   90.00
_cell.angle_gamma   90.00
#
_symmetry.space_group_name_H-M   'P 1'
#
loop_
_entity.id
_entity.type
_entity.pdbx_description
1 polymer ?
#
loop_
_entity_poly.entity_id
_entity_poly.type
_entity_poly.pdbx_seq_one_letter_code
_entity_poly.pdbx_strand_id
1 'polypeptide(L)'
;MTSTSPPAPRLLMPIAALFTGALIVSNIIAVKIANFSGVSGPVDDYFLPAAVVVFPVSYILGDVLTEVYGYAAARRVIWSAFIANALAVLAIVAAQELPSAPFWEGNQAAYETVLGQTWRIVGASFTAFVVGEFANSMVLSRMKVATGGRFLWARTIASTVVGQGLDSAIFITIAFAGREGVALWPMIWKQWLFKVAFEAVATPITYAAVTALKRFEGMDAYDRGVDLNPVAVWE
;
A
#
# COMPACT_ATOMS: atom_id res chain seq x y z
N MET A 1 3.45 -39.66 -16.70
CA MET A 1 3.54 -38.62 -15.65
C MET A 1 2.83 -37.39 -16.19
N THR A 2 1.56 -37.20 -15.86
CA THR A 2 0.81 -36.00 -16.24
C THR A 2 1.30 -34.85 -15.39
N SER A 3 2.08 -33.93 -15.96
CA SER A 3 2.37 -32.65 -15.29
C SER A 3 1.07 -31.85 -15.28
N THR A 4 0.27 -32.00 -14.22
CA THR A 4 -0.82 -31.08 -13.95
C THR A 4 -0.16 -29.77 -13.57
N SER A 5 -0.09 -28.83 -14.51
CA SER A 5 0.21 -27.43 -14.22
C SER A 5 -0.69 -27.00 -13.04
N PRO A 6 -0.16 -26.27 -12.04
CA PRO A 6 -0.99 -25.78 -10.96
C PRO A 6 -2.19 -25.01 -11.54
N PRO A 7 -3.39 -25.15 -10.96
CA PRO A 7 -4.56 -24.45 -11.45
C PRO A 7 -4.28 -22.94 -11.50
N ALA A 8 -4.67 -22.30 -12.61
CA ALA A 8 -4.48 -20.87 -12.76
C ALA A 8 -5.25 -20.13 -11.64
N PRO A 9 -4.60 -19.19 -10.94
CA PRO A 9 -5.22 -18.52 -9.81
C PRO A 9 -6.40 -17.66 -10.27
N ARG A 10 -7.59 -17.96 -9.76
CA ARG A 10 -8.85 -17.35 -10.21
C ARG A 10 -9.05 -15.96 -9.63
N LEU A 11 -8.69 -15.76 -8.36
CA LEU A 11 -8.89 -14.51 -7.63
C LEU A 11 -7.66 -13.61 -7.62
N LEU A 12 -6.51 -14.04 -8.14
CA LEU A 12 -5.30 -13.20 -8.22
C LEU A 12 -5.58 -11.87 -8.92
N MET A 13 -6.23 -11.91 -10.10
CA MET A 13 -6.53 -10.70 -10.87
C MET A 13 -7.53 -9.78 -10.15
N PRO A 14 -8.69 -10.26 -9.65
CA PRO A 14 -9.59 -9.44 -8.82
C PRO A 14 -8.89 -8.80 -7.61
N ILE A 15 -8.08 -9.55 -6.87
CA ILE A 15 -7.37 -9.04 -5.68
C ILE A 15 -6.33 -7.99 -6.09
N ALA A 16 -5.58 -8.23 -7.17
CA ALA A 16 -4.62 -7.27 -7.70
C ALA A 16 -5.31 -5.97 -8.18
N ALA A 17 -6.50 -6.09 -8.79
CA ALA A 17 -7.30 -4.95 -9.19
C ALA A 17 -7.81 -4.15 -7.98
N LEU A 18 -8.31 -4.83 -6.94
CA LEU A 18 -8.73 -4.20 -5.69
C LEU A 18 -7.55 -3.53 -4.97
N PHE A 19 -6.38 -4.17 -4.94
CA PHE A 19 -5.15 -3.63 -4.39
C PHE A 19 -4.77 -2.32 -5.09
N THR A 20 -4.72 -2.37 -6.42
CA THR A 20 -4.37 -1.21 -7.26
C THR A 20 -5.40 -0.09 -7.13
N GLY A 21 -6.69 -0.42 -7.15
CA GLY A 21 -7.77 0.55 -6.98
C GLY A 21 -7.74 1.20 -5.60
N ALA A 22 -7.55 0.42 -4.53
CA ALA A 22 -7.42 0.93 -3.18
C ALA A 22 -6.22 1.88 -3.05
N LEU A 23 -5.08 1.53 -3.65
CA LEU A 23 -3.89 2.39 -3.68
C LEU A 23 -4.17 3.74 -4.38
N ILE A 24 -4.74 3.71 -5.59
CA ILE A 24 -5.03 4.94 -6.35
C ILE A 24 -6.05 5.81 -5.60
N VAL A 25 -7.14 5.22 -5.11
CA VAL A 25 -8.17 5.93 -4.34
C VAL A 25 -7.56 6.54 -3.08
N SER A 26 -6.72 5.79 -2.36
CA SER A 26 -6.03 6.27 -1.18
C SER A 26 -5.19 7.53 -1.46
N ASN A 27 -4.44 7.53 -2.57
CA ASN A 27 -3.63 8.68 -2.98
C ASN A 27 -4.48 9.92 -3.31
N ILE A 28 -5.64 9.73 -3.95
CA ILE A 28 -6.55 10.83 -4.29
C ILE A 28 -7.18 11.44 -3.03
N ILE A 29 -7.66 10.61 -2.10
CA ILE A 29 -8.34 11.12 -0.89
C ILE A 29 -7.37 11.61 0.20
N ALA A 30 -6.07 11.35 0.06
CA ALA A 30 -5.04 11.76 1.02
C ALA A 30 -4.98 13.28 1.24
N VAL A 31 -5.40 14.08 0.26
CA VAL A 31 -5.44 15.54 0.35
C VAL A 31 -6.38 16.04 1.46
N LYS A 32 -7.43 15.27 1.79
CA LYS A 32 -8.36 15.62 2.86
C LYS A 32 -7.75 15.24 4.21
N ILE A 33 -7.59 16.21 5.10
CA ILE A 33 -7.22 15.95 6.49
C ILE A 33 -8.51 15.74 7.30
N ALA A 34 -8.65 14.55 7.89
CA ALA A 34 -9.77 14.19 8.74
C ALA A 34 -9.42 14.44 10.22
N ASN A 35 -10.42 14.93 10.97
CA ASN A 35 -10.34 15.14 12.40
C ASN A 35 -10.84 13.88 13.12
N PHE A 36 -9.96 13.22 13.86
CA PHE A 36 -10.23 12.02 14.64
C PHE A 36 -10.19 12.27 16.16
N SER A 37 -10.11 13.53 16.61
CA SER A 37 -10.01 13.87 18.04
C SER A 37 -11.18 13.35 18.88
N GLY A 38 -12.35 13.11 18.29
CA GLY A 38 -13.50 12.51 18.97
C GLY A 38 -13.44 10.98 19.14
N VAL A 39 -12.49 10.31 18.49
CA VAL A 39 -12.34 8.84 18.47
C VAL A 39 -10.99 8.39 19.05
N SER A 40 -9.99 9.28 19.12
CA SER A 40 -8.63 9.01 19.60
C SER A 40 -8.49 8.89 21.12
N GLY A 41 -9.58 8.98 21.89
CA GLY A 41 -9.54 8.92 23.35
C GLY A 41 -8.91 10.19 23.95
N PRO A 42 -7.88 10.10 24.81
CA PRO A 42 -7.30 11.27 25.51
C PRO A 42 -6.34 12.11 24.64
N VAL A 43 -6.25 11.83 23.34
CA VAL A 43 -5.34 12.56 22.43
C VAL A 43 -6.13 13.64 21.71
N ASP A 44 -5.99 14.87 22.17
CA ASP A 44 -6.46 16.06 21.48
C ASP A 44 -5.65 16.27 20.17
N ASP A 45 -6.24 16.96 19.19
CA ASP A 45 -5.63 17.29 17.88
C ASP A 45 -5.10 16.09 17.08
N TYR A 46 -5.88 15.00 17.03
CA TYR A 46 -5.54 13.83 16.24
C TYR A 46 -6.04 13.96 14.80
N PHE A 47 -5.19 14.55 13.95
CA PHE A 47 -5.45 14.74 12.52
C PHE A 47 -4.70 13.71 11.68
N LEU A 48 -5.40 13.08 10.74
CA LEU A 48 -4.81 12.14 9.79
C LEU A 48 -5.35 12.40 8.37
N PRO A 49 -4.56 12.12 7.32
CA PRO A 49 -5.09 12.04 5.97
C PRO A 49 -6.27 11.05 5.89
N ALA A 50 -7.32 11.41 5.16
CA ALA A 50 -8.50 10.56 4.97
C ALA A 50 -8.18 9.26 4.24
N ALA A 51 -7.01 9.18 3.59
CA ALA A 51 -6.39 7.96 3.08
C ALA A 51 -6.40 6.81 4.08
N VAL A 52 -6.39 7.11 5.38
CA VAL A 52 -6.45 6.14 6.48
C VAL A 52 -7.64 5.16 6.39
N VAL A 53 -8.71 5.52 5.70
CA VAL A 53 -9.90 4.67 5.52
C VAL A 53 -9.65 3.54 4.52
N VAL A 54 -8.80 3.76 3.52
CA VAL A 54 -8.60 2.85 2.38
C VAL A 54 -7.20 2.26 2.35
N PHE A 55 -6.19 3.02 2.78
CA PHE A 55 -4.78 2.62 2.73
C PHE A 55 -4.49 1.30 3.46
N PRO A 56 -5.04 1.02 4.66
CA PRO A 56 -4.79 -0.27 5.29
C PRO A 56 -5.38 -1.45 4.51
N VAL A 57 -6.46 -1.22 3.75
CA VAL A 57 -7.04 -2.25 2.89
C VAL A 57 -6.06 -2.65 1.79
N SER A 58 -5.32 -1.72 1.19
CA SER A 58 -4.31 -2.07 0.18
C SER A 58 -3.19 -2.92 0.80
N TYR A 59 -2.73 -2.61 2.01
CA TYR A 59 -1.71 -3.42 2.69
C TYR A 59 -2.19 -4.84 3.01
N ILE A 60 -3.42 -4.99 3.52
CA ILE A 60 -4.01 -6.31 3.77
C ILE A 60 -4.12 -7.11 2.46
N LEU A 61 -4.51 -6.47 1.36
CA LEU A 61 -4.55 -7.11 0.05
C LEU A 61 -3.15 -7.52 -0.43
N GLY A 62 -2.12 -6.70 -0.18
CA GLY A 62 -0.71 -7.01 -0.45
C GLY A 62 -0.21 -8.21 0.36
N ASP A 63 -0.57 -8.29 1.64
CA ASP A 63 -0.28 -9.41 2.52
C ASP A 63 -0.96 -10.69 2.03
N VAL A 64 -2.25 -10.61 1.66
CA VAL A 64 -3.00 -11.73 1.06
C VAL A 64 -2.34 -12.19 -0.25
N LEU A 65 -1.94 -11.25 -1.12
CA LEU A 65 -1.27 -11.57 -2.37
C LEU A 65 0.01 -12.36 -2.14
N THR A 66 0.86 -11.88 -1.23
CA THR A 66 2.14 -12.51 -0.90
C THR A 66 1.94 -13.84 -0.19
N GLU A 67 0.99 -13.92 0.75
CA GLU A 67 0.76 -15.11 1.57
C GLU A 67 0.06 -16.24 0.78
N VAL A 68 -0.78 -15.95 -0.21
CA VAL A 68 -1.48 -16.97 -1.01
C VAL A 68 -0.70 -17.33 -2.27
N TYR A 69 -0.28 -16.32 -3.04
CA TYR A 69 0.31 -16.50 -4.38
C TYR A 69 1.83 -16.39 -4.42
N GLY A 70 2.47 -15.97 -3.32
CA GLY A 70 3.92 -15.88 -3.19
C GLY A 70 4.52 -14.56 -3.65
N TYR A 71 5.79 -14.35 -3.31
CA TYR A 71 6.50 -13.11 -3.57
C TYR A 71 6.60 -12.76 -5.05
N ALA A 72 6.84 -13.75 -5.94
CA ALA A 72 6.97 -13.48 -7.37
C ALA A 72 5.69 -12.91 -7.99
N ALA A 73 4.52 -13.43 -7.58
CA ALA A 73 3.23 -12.89 -8.00
C ALA A 73 3.00 -11.49 -7.42
N ALA A 74 3.26 -11.32 -6.11
CA ALA A 74 3.15 -10.03 -5.44
C ALA A 74 4.05 -8.96 -6.08
N ARG A 75 5.30 -9.29 -6.42
CA ARG A 75 6.26 -8.41 -7.12
C ARG A 75 5.68 -7.86 -8.43
N ARG A 76 5.05 -8.71 -9.24
CA ARG A 76 4.42 -8.28 -10.50
C ARG A 76 3.23 -7.37 -10.24
N VAL A 77 2.44 -7.65 -9.19
CA VAL A 77 1.30 -6.80 -8.81
C VAL A 77 1.77 -5.44 -8.28
N ILE A 78 2.79 -5.39 -7.41
CA ILE A 78 3.38 -4.15 -6.88
C ILE A 78 3.86 -3.25 -8.03
N TRP A 79 4.61 -3.79 -9.00
CA TRP A 79 5.04 -3.03 -10.17
C TRP A 79 3.89 -2.60 -11.07
N SER A 80 2.88 -3.46 -11.26
CA SER A 80 1.70 -3.12 -12.05
C SER A 80 0.91 -1.98 -11.41
N ALA A 81 0.74 -2.02 -10.08
CA ALA A 81 0.07 -0.97 -9.32
C ALA A 81 0.88 0.33 -9.32
N PHE A 82 2.21 0.25 -9.22
CA PHE A 82 3.10 1.40 -9.37
C PHE A 82 2.90 2.09 -10.73
N ILE A 83 2.91 1.32 -11.82
CA ILE A 83 2.70 1.85 -13.18
C ILE A 83 1.30 2.45 -13.33
N ALA A 84 0.26 1.78 -12.82
CA ALA A 84 -1.10 2.29 -12.86
C ALA A 84 -1.24 3.62 -12.08
N ASN A 85 -0.58 3.72 -10.93
CA ASN A 85 -0.57 4.94 -10.12
C ASN A 85 0.22 6.07 -10.82
N ALA A 86 1.33 5.75 -11.47
CA ALA A 86 2.07 6.69 -12.31
C ALA A 86 1.22 7.23 -13.47
N LEU A 87 0.48 6.34 -14.15
CA LEU A 87 -0.45 6.73 -15.20
C LEU A 87 -1.56 7.66 -14.67
N ALA A 88 -2.12 7.36 -13.50
CA ALA A 88 -3.15 8.19 -12.88
C ALA A 88 -2.63 9.61 -12.58
N VAL A 89 -1.43 9.73 -12.00
CA VAL A 89 -0.80 11.03 -11.72
C VAL A 89 -0.51 11.79 -13.02
N LEU A 90 0.06 11.12 -14.04
CA LEU A 90 0.32 11.75 -15.33
C LEU A 90 -0.96 12.23 -16.02
N ALA A 91 -2.05 11.47 -15.93
CA ALA A 91 -3.35 11.86 -16.47
C ALA A 91 -3.93 13.08 -15.74
N ILE A 92 -3.81 13.15 -14.42
CA ILE A 92 -4.23 14.30 -13.61
C ILE A 92 -3.45 15.56 -14.00
N VAL A 93 -2.12 15.46 -14.10
CA VAL A 93 -1.27 16.58 -14.51
C VAL A 93 -1.59 17.02 -15.93
N ALA A 94 -1.75 16.08 -16.87
CA ALA A 94 -2.12 16.41 -18.24
C ALA A 94 -3.49 17.11 -18.31
N ALA A 95 -4.47 16.69 -17.51
CA ALA A 95 -5.77 17.34 -17.44
C ALA A 95 -5.70 18.75 -16.83
N GLN A 96 -4.80 18.98 -15.87
CA GLN A 96 -4.57 20.30 -15.27
C GLN A 96 -4.05 21.33 -16.30
N GLU A 97 -3.17 20.91 -17.21
CA GLU A 97 -2.55 21.78 -18.22
C GLU A 97 -3.46 22.09 -19.43
N LEU A 98 -4.58 21.36 -19.58
CA LEU A 98 -5.54 21.62 -20.65
C LEU A 98 -6.32 22.91 -20.37
N PRO A 99 -6.57 23.75 -21.40
CA PRO A 99 -7.33 24.98 -21.21
C PRO A 99 -8.77 24.65 -20.79
N SER A 100 -9.21 25.30 -19.71
CA SER A 100 -10.58 25.23 -19.23
C SER A 100 -11.58 25.68 -20.29
N ALA A 101 -12.70 24.97 -20.43
CA ALA A 101 -13.80 25.41 -21.28
C ALA A 101 -14.46 26.69 -20.72
N PRO A 102 -15.03 27.57 -21.55
CA PRO A 102 -15.64 28.82 -21.08
C PRO A 102 -16.78 28.64 -20.06
N PHE A 103 -17.54 27.54 -20.16
CA PHE A 103 -18.63 27.22 -19.22
C PHE A 103 -18.14 26.53 -17.93
N TRP A 104 -16.84 26.23 -17.83
CA TRP A 104 -16.20 25.59 -16.68
C TRP A 104 -15.40 26.60 -15.84
N GLU A 105 -15.68 27.90 -16.00
CA GLU A 105 -15.05 28.98 -15.25
C GLU A 105 -15.19 28.80 -13.73
N GLY A 106 -14.13 29.13 -12.98
CA GLY A 106 -14.09 29.02 -11.51
C GLY A 106 -13.79 27.64 -10.94
N ASN A 107 -13.84 26.56 -11.75
CA ASN A 107 -13.59 25.20 -11.26
C ASN A 107 -12.11 24.76 -11.33
N GLN A 108 -11.26 25.44 -12.11
CA GLN A 108 -9.83 25.12 -12.25
C GLN A 108 -9.12 25.15 -10.90
N ALA A 109 -9.33 26.21 -10.11
CA ALA A 109 -8.70 26.34 -8.80
C ALA A 109 -9.12 25.22 -7.83
N ALA A 110 -10.37 24.76 -7.91
CA ALA A 110 -10.84 23.63 -7.11
C ALA A 110 -10.20 22.31 -7.56
N TYR A 111 -10.06 22.09 -8.87
CA TYR A 111 -9.34 20.94 -9.42
C TYR A 111 -7.90 20.90 -8.92
N GLU A 112 -7.18 22.01 -9.02
CA GLU A 112 -5.79 22.11 -8.57
C GLU A 112 -5.65 21.97 -7.05
N THR A 113 -6.61 22.47 -6.27
CA THR A 113 -6.61 22.33 -4.81
C THR A 113 -6.77 20.87 -4.39
N VAL A 114 -7.60 20.10 -5.09
CA VAL A 114 -7.92 18.71 -4.73
C VAL A 114 -6.93 17.72 -5.35
N LEU A 115 -6.57 17.91 -6.62
CA LEU A 115 -5.80 16.95 -7.41
C LEU A 115 -4.39 17.44 -7.77
N GLY A 116 -4.11 18.74 -7.65
CA GLY A 116 -2.80 19.33 -7.91
C GLY A 116 -1.79 18.95 -6.84
N GLN A 117 -1.21 17.75 -6.94
CA GLN A 117 -0.11 17.34 -6.08
C GLN A 117 1.22 17.88 -6.59
N THR A 118 2.07 18.35 -5.68
CA THR A 118 3.43 18.75 -6.08
C THR A 118 4.25 17.53 -6.49
N TRP A 119 5.12 17.69 -7.49
CA TRP A 119 6.06 16.64 -7.94
C TRP A 119 6.88 16.03 -6.81
N ARG A 120 7.15 16.82 -5.77
CA ARG A 120 7.82 16.38 -4.55
C ARG A 120 7.01 15.34 -3.77
N ILE A 121 5.72 15.57 -3.58
CA ILE A 121 4.82 14.62 -2.88
C ILE A 121 4.66 13.35 -3.72
N VAL A 122 4.47 13.49 -5.03
CA VAL A 122 4.40 12.35 -5.96
C VAL A 122 5.66 11.49 -5.87
N GLY A 123 6.84 12.10 -5.96
CA GLY A 123 8.12 11.40 -5.85
C GLY A 123 8.32 10.73 -4.49
N ALA A 124 7.92 11.40 -3.41
CA ALA A 124 7.92 10.83 -2.06
C ALA A 124 7.05 9.57 -1.97
N SER A 125 5.79 9.65 -2.43
CA SER A 125 4.83 8.54 -2.41
C SER A 125 5.32 7.35 -3.22
N PHE A 126 5.88 7.59 -4.41
CA PHE A 126 6.34 6.52 -5.30
C PHE A 126 7.53 5.78 -4.72
N THR A 127 8.49 6.53 -4.16
CA THR A 127 9.67 5.94 -3.52
C THR A 127 9.29 5.17 -2.27
N ALA A 128 8.43 5.76 -1.43
CA ALA A 128 7.94 5.13 -0.20
C ALA A 128 7.16 3.85 -0.48
N PHE A 129 6.23 3.88 -1.43
CA PHE A 129 5.43 2.73 -1.83
C PHE A 129 6.30 1.56 -2.30
N VAL A 130 7.22 1.80 -3.23
CA VAL A 130 8.09 0.75 -3.78
C VAL A 130 8.92 0.12 -2.65
N VAL A 131 9.60 0.94 -1.84
CA VAL A 131 10.46 0.42 -0.77
C VAL A 131 9.63 -0.29 0.30
N GLY A 132 8.50 0.30 0.71
CA GLY A 132 7.62 -0.22 1.76
C GLY A 132 6.97 -1.55 1.38
N GLU A 133 6.34 -1.63 0.20
CA GLU A 133 5.66 -2.84 -0.28
C GLU A 133 6.64 -3.99 -0.53
N PHE A 134 7.82 -3.70 -1.09
CA PHE A 134 8.82 -4.74 -1.28
C PHE A 134 9.40 -5.23 0.04
N ALA A 135 9.67 -4.33 1.00
CA ALA A 135 10.14 -4.75 2.32
C ALA A 135 9.06 -5.57 3.06
N ASN A 136 7.80 -5.15 2.99
CA ASN A 136 6.65 -5.88 3.55
C ASN A 136 6.59 -7.31 2.99
N SER A 137 6.47 -7.43 1.67
CA SER A 137 6.35 -8.73 0.98
C SER A 137 7.58 -9.64 1.20
N MET A 138 8.79 -9.09 1.22
CA MET A 138 10.00 -9.87 1.52
C MET A 138 10.00 -10.43 2.94
N VAL A 139 9.63 -9.62 3.93
CA VAL A 139 9.58 -10.05 5.34
C VAL A 139 8.53 -11.14 5.51
N LEU A 140 7.33 -10.94 4.95
CA LEU A 140 6.24 -11.89 5.01
C LEU A 140 6.63 -13.23 4.38
N SER A 141 7.19 -13.20 3.16
CA SER A 141 7.68 -14.36 2.42
C SER A 141 8.77 -15.13 3.20
N ARG A 142 9.82 -14.44 3.66
CA ARG A 142 10.92 -15.08 4.43
C ARG A 142 10.43 -15.69 5.73
N MET A 143 9.62 -14.97 6.49
CA MET A 143 9.11 -15.48 7.76
C MET A 143 8.22 -16.70 7.55
N LYS A 144 7.43 -16.74 6.46
CA LYS A 144 6.58 -17.89 6.15
C LYS A 144 7.40 -19.16 5.93
N VAL A 145 8.49 -19.05 5.17
CA VAL A 145 9.44 -20.15 4.97
C VAL A 145 10.11 -20.54 6.30
N ALA A 146 10.60 -19.57 7.06
CA ALA A 146 11.30 -19.81 8.32
C ALA A 146 10.43 -20.48 9.41
N THR A 147 9.14 -20.15 9.45
CA THR A 147 8.18 -20.67 10.43
C THR A 147 7.41 -21.88 9.93
N GLY A 148 7.69 -22.37 8.72
CA GLY A 148 6.96 -23.49 8.10
C GLY A 148 5.46 -23.21 8.00
N GLY A 149 5.07 -21.97 7.74
CA GLY A 149 3.66 -21.57 7.59
C GLY A 149 2.93 -21.25 8.89
N ARG A 150 3.55 -21.45 10.05
CA ARG A 150 2.95 -21.21 11.37
C ARG A 150 2.97 -19.73 11.75
N PHE A 151 2.01 -19.27 12.55
CA PHE A 151 1.95 -17.89 13.09
C PHE A 151 1.80 -16.78 12.04
N LEU A 152 0.76 -16.84 11.20
CA LEU A 152 0.45 -15.78 10.25
C LEU A 152 0.38 -14.38 10.91
N TRP A 153 -0.15 -14.27 12.14
CA TRP A 153 -0.26 -13.00 12.87
C TRP A 153 1.09 -12.33 13.12
N ALA A 154 2.11 -13.14 13.44
CA ALA A 154 3.44 -12.62 13.71
C ALA A 154 4.07 -12.09 12.41
N ARG A 155 3.74 -12.72 11.28
CA ARG A 155 4.25 -12.34 9.96
C ARG A 155 3.60 -11.06 9.47
N THR A 156 2.27 -10.94 9.50
CA THR A 156 1.54 -9.75 9.03
C THR A 156 1.90 -8.51 9.85
N ILE A 157 2.02 -8.65 11.17
CA ILE A 157 2.45 -7.54 12.03
C ILE A 157 3.92 -7.18 11.79
N ALA A 158 4.83 -8.16 11.73
CA ALA A 158 6.25 -7.89 11.53
C ALA A 158 6.54 -7.30 10.14
N SER A 159 5.89 -7.80 9.09
CA SER A 159 6.01 -7.28 7.74
C SER A 159 5.48 -5.85 7.66
N THR A 160 4.33 -5.57 8.28
CA THR A 160 3.76 -4.22 8.36
C THR A 160 4.65 -3.27 9.14
N VAL A 161 5.21 -3.71 10.28
CA VAL A 161 6.15 -2.92 11.08
C VAL A 161 7.33 -2.45 10.22
N VAL A 162 7.93 -3.35 9.44
CA VAL A 162 9.07 -3.03 8.58
C VAL A 162 8.64 -2.21 7.36
N GLY A 163 7.63 -2.67 6.62
CA GLY A 163 7.15 -2.04 5.39
C GLY A 163 6.61 -0.64 5.62
N GLN A 164 5.69 -0.48 6.58
CA GLN A 164 5.14 0.83 6.92
C GLN A 164 6.17 1.73 7.60
N GLY A 165 7.14 1.15 8.31
CA GLY A 165 8.24 1.90 8.91
C GLY A 165 9.06 2.60 7.84
N LEU A 166 9.46 1.85 6.81
CA LEU A 166 10.19 2.39 5.67
C LEU A 166 9.33 3.33 4.84
N ASP A 167 8.08 2.97 4.54
CA ASP A 167 7.14 3.83 3.81
C ASP A 167 6.98 5.19 4.50
N SER A 168 6.58 5.20 5.77
CA SER A 168 6.36 6.45 6.51
C SER A 168 7.65 7.25 6.70
N ALA A 169 8.78 6.61 6.96
CA ALA A 169 10.05 7.30 7.11
C ALA A 169 10.48 7.97 5.78
N ILE A 170 10.43 7.25 4.67
CA ILE A 170 10.82 7.76 3.34
C ILE A 170 9.85 8.84 2.90
N PHE A 171 8.54 8.58 2.98
CA PHE A 171 7.51 9.51 2.53
C PHE A 171 7.64 10.84 3.27
N ILE A 172 7.62 10.84 4.61
CA ILE A 172 7.62 12.08 5.40
C ILE A 172 8.94 12.82 5.25
N THR A 173 10.07 12.11 5.19
CA THR A 173 11.36 12.73 4.96
C THR A 173 11.39 13.43 3.60
N ILE A 174 11.06 12.75 2.51
CA ILE A 174 11.11 13.35 1.17
C ILE A 174 10.04 14.43 1.03
N ALA A 175 8.82 14.23 1.52
CA ALA A 175 7.72 15.17 1.39
C ALA A 175 7.94 16.48 2.15
N PHE A 176 8.54 16.42 3.35
CA PHE A 176 8.59 17.56 4.27
C PHE A 176 10.00 18.03 4.67
N ALA A 177 11.09 17.37 4.25
CA ALA A 177 12.45 17.86 4.51
C ALA A 177 12.65 19.33 4.11
N GLY A 178 13.35 20.09 4.95
CA GLY A 178 13.62 21.51 4.70
C GLY A 178 12.42 22.45 4.82
N ARG A 179 11.24 21.98 5.26
CA ARG A 179 10.16 22.87 5.69
C ARG A 179 10.38 23.30 7.14
N GLU A 180 10.40 24.61 7.36
CA GLU A 180 10.50 25.18 8.70
C GLU A 180 9.26 24.84 9.55
N GLY A 181 9.47 24.62 10.85
CA GLY A 181 8.39 24.32 11.80
C GLY A 181 7.80 22.90 11.74
N VAL A 182 8.28 22.03 10.85
CA VAL A 182 7.78 20.65 10.73
C VAL A 182 8.61 19.67 11.55
N ALA A 183 8.00 19.08 12.59
CA ALA A 183 8.61 18.02 13.37
C ALA A 183 8.43 16.65 12.68
N LEU A 184 9.38 16.29 11.82
CA LEU A 184 9.34 15.06 11.01
C LEU A 184 9.19 13.79 11.85
N TRP A 185 9.97 13.67 12.93
CA TRP A 185 10.02 12.44 13.74
C TRP A 185 8.66 12.11 14.40
N PRO A 186 7.99 13.05 15.11
CA PRO A 186 6.63 12.83 15.59
C PRO A 186 5.63 12.46 14.50
N MET A 187 5.73 13.05 13.30
CA MET A 187 4.84 12.72 12.19
C MET A 187 5.05 11.29 11.67
N ILE A 188 6.31 10.85 11.57
CA ILE A 188 6.68 9.49 11.15
C ILE A 188 6.14 8.48 12.17
N TRP A 189 6.52 8.64 13.44
CA TRP A 189 6.17 7.66 14.47
C TRP A 189 4.66 7.56 14.71
N LYS A 190 3.92 8.67 14.73
CA LYS A 190 2.46 8.64 14.91
C LYS A 190 1.75 7.90 13.78
N GLN A 191 2.10 8.20 12.53
CA GLN A 191 1.52 7.50 11.37
C GLN A 191 1.89 6.04 11.35
N TRP A 192 3.16 5.72 11.58
CA TRP A 192 3.64 4.36 11.64
C TRP A 192 2.93 3.55 12.72
N LEU A 193 2.85 4.08 13.95
CA LEU A 193 2.17 3.43 15.07
C LEU A 193 0.70 3.18 14.77
N PHE A 194 0.01 4.16 14.20
CA PHE A 194 -1.39 4.00 13.80
C PHE A 194 -1.56 2.87 12.78
N LYS A 195 -0.73 2.83 11.73
CA LYS A 195 -0.81 1.81 10.69
C LYS A 195 -0.53 0.40 11.24
N VAL A 196 0.46 0.26 12.13
CA VAL A 196 0.77 -1.01 12.81
C VAL A 196 -0.37 -1.43 13.74
N ALA A 197 -0.95 -0.50 14.50
CA ALA A 197 -2.09 -0.80 15.37
C ALA A 197 -3.32 -1.23 14.55
N PHE A 198 -3.57 -0.56 13.41
CA PHE A 198 -4.62 -0.95 12.49
C PHE A 198 -4.42 -2.39 12.00
N GLU A 199 -3.21 -2.75 11.55
CA GLU A 199 -2.92 -4.11 11.10
C GLU A 199 -3.12 -5.14 12.20
N ALA A 200 -2.68 -4.85 13.43
CA ALA A 200 -2.89 -5.75 14.55
C ALA A 200 -4.39 -6.01 14.81
N VAL A 201 -5.23 -4.98 14.68
CA VAL A 201 -6.69 -5.10 14.80
C VAL A 201 -7.31 -5.82 13.59
N ALA A 202 -6.80 -5.60 12.38
CA ALA A 202 -7.28 -6.21 11.15
C ALA A 202 -6.80 -7.65 10.95
N THR A 203 -5.74 -8.08 11.64
CA THR A 203 -5.14 -9.41 11.53
C THR A 203 -6.15 -10.57 11.57
N PRO A 204 -7.19 -10.60 12.43
CA PRO A 204 -8.21 -11.65 12.40
C PRO A 204 -8.98 -11.73 11.06
N ILE A 205 -9.24 -10.58 10.42
CA ILE A 205 -9.86 -10.50 9.10
C ILE A 205 -8.90 -11.01 8.04
N THR A 206 -7.62 -10.62 8.11
CA THR A 206 -6.56 -11.14 7.23
C THR A 206 -6.46 -12.66 7.32
N TYR A 207 -6.54 -13.24 8.53
CA TYR A 207 -6.60 -14.69 8.73
C TYR A 207 -7.77 -15.35 8.02
N ALA A 208 -8.97 -14.80 8.17
CA ALA A 208 -10.17 -15.35 7.54
C ALA A 208 -10.05 -15.30 6.01
N ALA A 209 -9.62 -14.17 5.46
CA ALA A 209 -9.42 -13.98 4.03
C ALA A 209 -8.37 -14.95 3.47
N VAL A 210 -7.16 -14.98 4.06
CA VAL A 210 -6.08 -15.88 3.63
C VAL A 210 -6.52 -17.34 3.70
N THR A 211 -7.13 -17.77 4.80
CA THR A 211 -7.54 -19.18 4.96
C THR A 211 -8.61 -19.57 3.96
N ALA A 212 -9.59 -18.71 3.72
CA ALA A 212 -10.64 -18.92 2.72
C ALA A 212 -10.07 -18.99 1.30
N LEU A 213 -9.16 -18.07 0.95
CA LEU A 213 -8.54 -18.02 -0.38
C LEU A 213 -7.63 -19.22 -0.63
N LYS A 214 -6.78 -19.60 0.32
CA LYS A 214 -5.93 -20.80 0.19
C LYS A 214 -6.78 -22.04 -0.07
N ARG A 215 -7.92 -22.17 0.61
CA ARG A 215 -8.87 -23.28 0.40
C ARG A 215 -9.57 -23.21 -0.95
N PHE A 216 -9.97 -22.02 -1.40
CA PHE A 216 -10.69 -21.81 -2.65
C PHE A 216 -9.80 -21.99 -3.89
N GLU A 217 -8.58 -21.44 -3.84
CA GLU A 217 -7.60 -21.54 -4.92
C GLU A 217 -6.85 -22.87 -4.91
N GLY A 218 -6.79 -23.56 -3.75
CA GLY A 218 -5.94 -24.74 -3.57
C GLY A 218 -4.45 -24.39 -3.64
N MET A 219 -4.09 -23.16 -3.29
CA MET A 219 -2.73 -22.62 -3.36
C MET A 219 -2.22 -22.22 -1.98
N ASP A 220 -0.96 -22.52 -1.70
CA ASP A 220 -0.24 -22.04 -0.53
C ASP A 220 1.26 -21.90 -0.88
N ALA A 221 1.65 -20.74 -1.39
CA ALA A 221 3.01 -20.54 -1.92
C ALA A 221 4.06 -20.47 -0.78
N TYR A 222 5.12 -21.29 -0.88
CA TYR A 222 6.32 -21.16 -0.05
C TYR A 222 7.49 -20.80 -0.95
N ASP A 223 8.01 -19.58 -0.79
CA ASP A 223 9.06 -19.01 -1.63
C ASP A 223 10.45 -19.59 -1.30
N ARG A 224 10.60 -20.92 -1.38
CA ARG A 224 11.87 -21.61 -1.20
C ARG A 224 12.71 -21.48 -2.48
N GLY A 225 13.80 -20.72 -2.41
CA GLY A 225 14.68 -20.51 -3.56
C GLY A 225 14.16 -19.50 -4.59
N VAL A 226 13.16 -18.69 -4.22
CA VAL A 226 12.71 -17.56 -5.04
C VAL A 226 13.66 -16.39 -4.83
N ASP A 227 14.06 -15.74 -5.93
CA ASP A 227 14.83 -14.51 -5.83
C ASP A 227 13.93 -13.38 -5.30
N LEU A 228 14.31 -12.83 -4.16
CA LEU A 228 13.63 -11.71 -3.51
C LEU A 228 14.11 -10.35 -4.03
N ASN A 229 14.86 -10.32 -5.14
CA ASN A 229 15.22 -9.10 -5.83
C ASN A 229 13.96 -8.38 -6.37
N PRO A 230 13.68 -7.14 -5.95
CA PRO A 230 12.52 -6.37 -6.42
C PRO A 230 12.46 -6.17 -7.93
N VAL A 231 13.62 -6.12 -8.61
CA VAL A 231 13.69 -5.79 -10.05
C VAL A 231 13.68 -7.02 -10.97
N ALA A 232 13.80 -8.24 -10.41
CA ALA A 232 13.76 -9.49 -11.16
C ALA A 232 12.32 -9.90 -11.55
N VAL A 233 11.53 -8.98 -12.10
CA VAL A 233 10.06 -9.08 -12.22
C VAL A 233 9.57 -10.32 -12.98
N TRP A 234 10.34 -10.74 -13.99
CA TRP A 234 9.97 -11.80 -14.93
C TRP A 234 10.77 -13.10 -14.78
N GLU A 235 11.68 -13.12 -13.81
CA GLU A 235 12.40 -14.32 -13.35
C GLU A 235 11.58 -15.04 -12.27
#